data_AF-A0A0Q7YNF5-F1
#
_entry.id   AF-A0A0Q7YNF5-F1
#
_cell.length_a   1.000
_cell.length_b   1.000
_cell.length_c   1.000
_cell.angle_alpha   90.00
_cell.angle_beta   90.00
_cell.angle_gamma   90.00
#
_symmetry.space_group_name_H-M   'P 1'
#
loop_
_entity.id
_entity.type
_entity.pdbx_description
1 polymer ?
#
loop_
_entity_poly.entity_id
_entity_poly.type
_entity_poly.pdbx_seq_one_letter_code
_entity_poly.pdbx_strand_id
1 'polypeptide(L)'
;MSDRLVSDLTAWRTLALQDAVARCPSTAFAAVLHAFVISCFFGYSREGCVQVHVNGVAFSNAPTGLRDCPPGRAIAERHETWRARMPKTDRDAWSWLLTLDDDEQANLFAHCASLGVNAQAEIVPKYDNGRISSHSVERRIAHSHILARAVGLDLVEAGWRPTAEGYFKSVPKPRLLADVAEARGEQFAGMIDHLKKADMAREAERLLEETRWLPVPLRTPEEAGDAPNMVGCEDGADVLPPGLADDGEDAAQKDGGIDAIAAE
;
A
#
# COMPACT_ATOMS: atom_id res chain seq x y z
N MET A 1 -42.56 -13.74 12.97
CA MET A 1 -42.51 -12.86 11.77
C MET A 1 -42.14 -13.73 10.59
N SER A 2 -42.56 -13.39 9.36
CA SER A 2 -42.10 -14.14 8.18
C SER A 2 -40.66 -13.76 7.83
N ASP A 3 -39.91 -14.69 7.24
CA ASP A 3 -38.52 -14.45 6.83
C ASP A 3 -38.41 -13.28 5.84
N ARG A 4 -39.39 -13.17 4.93
CA ARG A 4 -39.47 -12.05 3.98
C ARG A 4 -39.61 -10.70 4.70
N LEU A 5 -40.50 -10.62 5.69
CA LEU A 5 -40.70 -9.38 6.46
C LEU A 5 -39.45 -9.01 7.26
N VAL A 6 -38.76 -10.00 7.86
CA VAL A 6 -37.48 -9.75 8.55
C VAL A 6 -36.44 -9.20 7.57
N SER A 7 -36.33 -9.79 6.38
CA SER A 7 -35.41 -9.33 5.33
C SER A 7 -35.70 -7.89 4.86
N ASP A 8 -36.96 -7.51 4.69
CA ASP A 8 -37.32 -6.16 4.27
C ASP A 8 -37.01 -5.13 5.37
N LEU A 9 -37.34 -5.45 6.62
CA LEU A 9 -37.05 -4.57 7.76
C LEU A 9 -35.56 -4.40 8.00
N THR A 10 -34.76 -5.46 7.84
CA THR A 10 -33.30 -5.36 7.98
C THR A 10 -32.65 -4.64 6.81
N ALA A 11 -33.18 -4.76 5.58
CA ALA A 11 -32.74 -3.94 4.45
C ALA A 11 -32.94 -2.44 4.73
N TRP A 12 -34.12 -2.05 5.24
CA TRP A 12 -34.38 -0.66 5.64
C TRP A 12 -33.44 -0.20 6.76
N ARG A 13 -33.22 -1.05 7.78
CA ARG A 13 -32.27 -0.77 8.87
C ARG A 13 -30.84 -0.55 8.33
N THR A 14 -30.42 -1.32 7.33
CA THR A 14 -29.10 -1.15 6.69
C THR A 14 -28.97 0.23 6.06
N LEU A 15 -29.98 0.69 5.31
CA LEU A 15 -29.97 2.04 4.71
C LEU A 15 -29.91 3.14 5.78
N ALA A 16 -30.72 3.02 6.84
CA ALA A 16 -30.72 3.98 7.94
C ALA A 16 -29.36 4.01 8.68
N LEU A 17 -28.70 2.85 8.84
CA LEU A 17 -27.39 2.77 9.45
C LEU A 17 -26.30 3.39 8.55
N GLN A 18 -26.34 3.14 7.24
CA GLN A 18 -25.41 3.73 6.28
C GLN A 18 -25.48 5.27 6.31
N ASP A 19 -26.68 5.84 6.31
CA ASP A 19 -26.90 7.28 6.42
C ASP A 19 -26.42 7.86 7.77
N ALA A 20 -26.65 7.15 8.87
CA ALA A 20 -26.17 7.57 10.19
C ALA A 20 -24.64 7.55 10.29
N VAL A 21 -23.98 6.50 9.78
CA VAL A 21 -22.51 6.36 9.79
C VAL A 21 -21.85 7.43 8.91
N ALA A 22 -22.43 7.73 7.74
CA ALA A 22 -21.91 8.77 6.84
C ALA A 22 -21.85 10.17 7.49
N ARG A 23 -22.68 10.42 8.51
CA ARG A 23 -22.71 11.68 9.28
C ARG A 23 -21.79 11.67 10.51
N CYS A 24 -21.06 10.58 10.76
CA CYS A 24 -20.17 10.43 11.90
C CYS A 24 -18.77 9.92 11.46
N PRO A 25 -17.86 10.81 11.02
CA PRO A 25 -16.57 10.41 10.46
C PRO A 25 -15.70 9.54 11.38
N SER A 26 -15.68 9.83 12.68
CA SER A 26 -14.92 9.05 13.67
C SER A 26 -15.44 7.61 13.78
N THR A 27 -16.76 7.43 13.78
CA THR A 27 -17.37 6.09 13.79
C THR A 27 -17.11 5.35 12.47
N ALA A 28 -17.16 6.06 11.33
CA ALA A 28 -16.83 5.47 10.03
C ALA A 28 -15.38 4.99 9.98
N PHE A 29 -14.44 5.82 10.45
CA PHE A 29 -13.02 5.47 10.55
C PHE A 29 -12.79 4.24 11.45
N ALA A 30 -13.33 4.26 12.68
CA ALA A 30 -13.23 3.13 13.60
C ALA A 30 -13.82 1.83 13.00
N ALA A 31 -14.90 1.93 12.22
CA ALA A 31 -15.53 0.78 11.57
C ALA A 31 -14.69 0.18 10.44
N VAL A 32 -14.02 1.02 9.63
CA VAL A 32 -13.07 0.54 8.62
C VAL A 32 -11.81 -0.03 9.28
N LEU A 33 -11.28 0.66 10.31
CA LEU A 33 -10.15 0.18 11.09
C LEU A 33 -10.44 -1.19 11.72
N HIS A 34 -11.64 -1.38 12.28
CA HIS A 34 -12.09 -2.67 12.78
C HIS A 34 -12.04 -3.75 11.69
N ALA A 35 -12.61 -3.49 10.51
CA ALA A 35 -12.58 -4.44 9.39
C ALA A 35 -11.16 -4.79 8.94
N PHE A 36 -10.25 -3.82 8.97
CA PHE A 36 -8.82 -4.01 8.69
C PHE A 36 -8.14 -4.88 9.75
N VAL A 37 -8.39 -4.61 11.04
CA VAL A 37 -7.86 -5.41 12.16
C VAL A 37 -8.32 -6.86 12.06
N ILE A 38 -9.62 -7.09 11.79
CA ILE A 38 -10.16 -8.43 11.57
C ILE A 38 -9.41 -9.14 10.44
N SER A 39 -9.23 -8.45 9.30
CA SER A 39 -8.54 -9.01 8.13
C SER A 39 -7.06 -9.34 8.40
N CYS A 40 -6.35 -8.50 9.16
CA CYS A 40 -4.90 -8.61 9.36
C CYS A 40 -4.49 -9.47 10.56
N PHE A 41 -5.30 -9.53 11.62
CA PHE A 41 -4.94 -10.19 12.88
C PHE A 41 -5.85 -11.39 13.22
N PHE A 42 -7.05 -11.46 12.63
CA PHE A 42 -8.04 -12.51 12.89
C PHE A 42 -8.43 -13.23 11.59
N GLY A 43 -7.46 -13.71 10.81
CA GLY A 43 -7.67 -14.23 9.44
C GLY A 43 -8.63 -15.42 9.27
N TYR A 44 -9.16 -16.00 10.35
CA TYR A 44 -10.24 -17.01 10.32
C TYR A 44 -11.64 -16.39 10.46
N SER A 45 -11.72 -15.13 10.85
CA SER A 45 -12.96 -14.44 11.20
C SER A 45 -13.59 -13.75 10.00
N ARG A 46 -14.92 -13.68 10.03
CA ARG A 46 -15.75 -12.85 9.14
C ARG A 46 -16.62 -11.89 9.96
N GLU A 47 -16.19 -11.60 11.19
CA GLU A 47 -16.92 -10.75 12.13
C GLU A 47 -17.00 -9.31 11.59
N GLY A 48 -18.14 -8.65 11.82
CA GLY A 48 -18.40 -7.29 11.38
C GLY A 48 -19.43 -7.17 10.25
N CYS A 49 -19.85 -5.94 10.00
CA CYS A 49 -20.86 -5.60 8.98
C CYS A 49 -20.33 -4.67 7.86
N VAL A 50 -19.10 -4.17 7.98
CA VAL A 50 -18.43 -3.37 6.95
C VAL A 50 -17.79 -4.30 5.93
N GLN A 51 -18.21 -4.19 4.67
CA GLN A 51 -17.74 -5.04 3.58
C GLN A 51 -16.46 -4.48 2.91
N VAL A 52 -15.40 -4.36 3.71
CA VAL A 52 -14.07 -3.94 3.25
C VAL A 52 -13.03 -4.82 3.94
N HIS A 53 -12.04 -5.31 3.19
CA HIS A 53 -11.00 -6.19 3.71
C HIS A 53 -9.64 -5.82 3.14
N VAL A 54 -8.59 -5.99 3.96
CA VAL A 54 -7.20 -5.94 3.47
C VAL A 54 -6.83 -7.32 2.94
N ASN A 55 -6.54 -7.39 1.66
CA ASN A 55 -6.01 -8.60 1.05
C ASN A 55 -4.49 -8.62 1.24
N GLY A 56 -4.01 -9.46 2.15
CA GLY A 56 -2.57 -9.62 2.38
C GLY A 56 -1.83 -10.03 1.11
N VAL A 57 -0.73 -9.34 0.81
CA VAL A 57 0.08 -9.62 -0.37
C VAL A 57 1.00 -10.81 -0.11
N ALA A 58 0.93 -11.82 -0.97
CA ALA A 58 1.78 -13.01 -0.91
C ALA A 58 2.61 -13.16 -2.19
N PHE A 59 3.88 -13.53 -2.03
CA PHE A 59 4.83 -13.70 -3.13
C PHE A 59 5.04 -15.19 -3.40
N SER A 60 4.43 -15.71 -4.48
CA SER A 60 4.52 -17.13 -4.84
C SER A 60 5.93 -17.61 -5.17
N ASN A 61 6.78 -16.72 -5.70
CA ASN A 61 8.18 -16.97 -6.03
C ASN A 61 9.09 -15.92 -5.38
N ALA A 62 8.97 -15.76 -4.06
CA ALA A 62 9.74 -14.77 -3.32
C ALA A 62 11.26 -14.96 -3.53
N PRO A 63 12.03 -13.91 -3.90
CA PRO A 63 13.48 -13.95 -3.89
C PRO A 63 14.03 -14.35 -2.52
N THR A 64 15.16 -15.06 -2.51
CA THR A 64 15.87 -15.42 -1.27
C THR A 64 16.23 -14.16 -0.49
N GLY A 65 16.05 -14.19 0.84
CA GLY A 65 16.38 -13.08 1.73
C GLY A 65 15.37 -11.94 1.75
N LEU A 66 14.27 -12.00 0.99
CA LEU A 66 13.25 -10.93 0.98
C LEU A 66 12.60 -10.74 2.37
N ARG A 67 12.46 -11.79 3.17
CA ARG A 67 11.94 -11.68 4.55
C ARG A 67 12.93 -10.96 5.47
N ASP A 68 14.22 -11.15 5.24
CA ASP A 68 15.29 -10.65 6.11
C ASP A 68 15.86 -9.31 5.65
N CYS A 69 15.35 -8.75 4.54
CA CYS A 69 15.72 -7.40 4.11
C CYS A 69 15.20 -6.35 5.12
N PRO A 70 15.75 -5.12 5.13
CA PRO A 70 15.38 -4.12 6.13
C PRO A 70 13.87 -3.82 6.19
N PRO A 71 13.15 -3.60 5.06
CA PRO A 71 11.70 -3.41 5.09
C PRO A 71 10.94 -4.63 5.61
N GLY A 72 11.36 -5.84 5.23
CA GLY A 72 10.73 -7.09 5.69
C GLY A 72 10.80 -7.24 7.21
N ARG A 73 11.98 -6.98 7.80
CA ARG A 73 12.16 -7.00 9.26
C ARG A 73 11.35 -5.91 9.96
N ALA A 74 11.39 -4.68 9.45
CA ALA A 74 10.65 -3.56 10.04
C ALA A 74 9.13 -3.78 10.03
N ILE A 75 8.59 -4.39 8.97
CA ILE A 75 7.17 -4.78 8.90
C ILE A 75 6.86 -5.87 9.93
N ALA A 76 7.69 -6.91 10.01
CA ALA A 76 7.50 -8.02 10.95
C ALA A 76 7.53 -7.55 12.42
N GLU A 77 8.49 -6.68 12.76
CA GLU A 77 8.61 -6.08 14.09
C GLU A 77 7.38 -5.25 14.44
N ARG A 78 7.00 -4.29 13.57
CA ARG A 78 5.81 -3.45 13.78
C ARG A 78 4.54 -4.29 13.93
N HIS A 79 4.41 -5.35 13.14
CA HIS A 79 3.27 -6.24 13.20
C HIS A 79 3.24 -7.05 14.51
N GLU A 80 4.39 -7.51 15.02
CA GLU A 80 4.48 -8.18 16.33
C GLU A 80 4.14 -7.23 17.49
N THR A 81 4.60 -5.98 17.43
CA THR A 81 4.24 -4.95 18.42
C THR A 81 2.72 -4.77 18.52
N TRP A 82 2.03 -4.70 17.38
CA TRP A 82 0.57 -4.64 17.37
C TRP A 82 -0.07 -5.93 17.85
N ARG A 83 0.40 -7.08 17.37
CA ARG A 83 -0.10 -8.40 17.77
C ARG A 83 -0.05 -8.61 19.28
N ALA A 84 1.01 -8.19 19.95
CA ALA A 84 1.16 -8.32 21.40
C ALA A 84 0.11 -7.52 22.20
N ARG A 85 -0.48 -6.48 21.60
CA ARG A 85 -1.53 -5.63 22.18
C ARG A 85 -2.95 -6.07 21.83
N MET A 86 -3.11 -6.92 20.80
CA MET A 86 -4.42 -7.33 20.30
C MET A 86 -5.23 -8.07 21.37
N PRO A 87 -6.57 -7.92 21.37
CA PRO A 87 -7.41 -8.73 22.22
C PRO A 87 -7.34 -10.20 21.83
N LYS A 88 -7.71 -11.08 22.76
CA LYS A 88 -7.67 -12.54 22.54
C LYS A 88 -8.71 -13.02 21.54
N THR A 89 -9.80 -12.29 21.39
CA THR A 89 -10.90 -12.65 20.50
C THR A 89 -11.24 -11.49 19.57
N ASP A 90 -11.71 -11.84 18.37
CA ASP A 90 -12.20 -10.89 17.37
C ASP A 90 -13.40 -10.07 17.87
N ARG A 91 -14.26 -10.68 18.70
CA ARG A 91 -15.44 -10.01 19.29
C ARG A 91 -15.08 -8.83 20.20
N ASP A 92 -13.90 -8.86 20.81
CA ASP A 92 -13.42 -7.80 21.70
C ASP A 92 -12.69 -6.67 20.92
N ALA A 93 -12.43 -6.85 19.62
CA ALA A 93 -11.65 -5.92 18.81
C ALA A 93 -12.27 -4.52 18.75
N TRP A 94 -13.60 -4.42 18.62
CA TRP A 94 -14.27 -3.12 18.61
C TRP A 94 -14.06 -2.34 19.91
N SER A 95 -14.34 -2.99 21.05
CA SER A 95 -14.20 -2.35 22.36
C SER A 95 -12.76 -1.96 22.65
N TRP A 96 -11.79 -2.80 22.26
CA TRP A 96 -10.36 -2.51 22.38
C TRP A 96 -9.93 -1.33 21.50
N LEU A 97 -10.40 -1.23 20.27
CA LEU A 97 -10.09 -0.10 19.39
C LEU A 97 -10.54 1.23 20.00
N LEU A 98 -11.70 1.26 20.66
CA LEU A 98 -12.20 2.46 21.34
C LEU A 98 -11.39 2.87 22.57
N THR A 99 -10.45 2.04 23.05
CA THR A 99 -9.52 2.43 24.13
C THR A 99 -8.24 3.05 23.62
N LEU A 100 -7.95 2.92 22.32
CA LEU A 100 -6.79 3.54 21.69
C LEU A 100 -7.05 5.02 21.44
N ASP A 101 -6.02 5.84 21.63
CA ASP A 101 -6.08 7.24 21.21
C ASP A 101 -6.05 7.38 19.68
N ASP A 102 -6.27 8.60 19.18
CA ASP A 102 -6.39 8.87 17.76
C ASP A 102 -5.11 8.53 16.99
N ASP A 103 -3.93 8.78 17.58
CA ASP A 103 -2.63 8.49 16.97
C ASP A 103 -2.39 6.98 16.89
N GLU A 104 -2.75 6.23 17.93
CA GLU A 104 -2.67 4.77 17.94
C GLU A 104 -3.60 4.14 16.90
N GLN A 105 -4.83 4.65 16.78
CA GLN A 105 -5.76 4.19 15.76
C GLN A 105 -5.24 4.51 14.35
N ALA A 106 -4.71 5.71 14.12
CA ALA A 106 -4.12 6.10 12.84
C ALA A 106 -2.89 5.25 12.47
N ASN A 107 -2.00 4.98 13.43
CA ASN A 107 -0.83 4.13 13.22
C ASN A 107 -1.20 2.68 12.93
N LEU A 108 -2.21 2.13 13.62
CA LEU A 108 -2.72 0.80 13.36
C LEU A 108 -3.40 0.72 11.99
N PHE A 109 -4.19 1.73 11.63
CA PHE A 109 -4.80 1.86 10.31
C PHE A 109 -3.74 1.85 9.20
N ALA A 110 -2.71 2.69 9.33
CA ALA A 110 -1.60 2.77 8.39
C ALA A 110 -0.84 1.42 8.29
N HIS A 111 -0.62 0.75 9.41
CA HIS A 111 -0.01 -0.58 9.42
C HIS A 111 -0.86 -1.59 8.64
N CYS A 112 -2.15 -1.73 8.96
CA CYS A 112 -3.03 -2.66 8.25
C CYS A 112 -3.14 -2.34 6.76
N ALA A 113 -3.32 -1.07 6.40
CA ALA A 113 -3.39 -0.62 5.01
C ALA A 113 -2.10 -0.97 4.23
N SER A 114 -0.92 -0.79 4.86
CA SER A 114 0.38 -1.10 4.23
C SER A 114 0.52 -2.57 3.82
N LEU A 115 -0.12 -3.50 4.53
CA LEU A 115 -0.08 -4.94 4.22
C LEU A 115 -0.84 -5.31 2.93
N GLY A 116 -1.71 -4.43 2.46
CA GLY A 116 -2.45 -4.58 1.20
C GLY A 116 -1.76 -3.95 -0.01
N VAL A 117 -0.65 -3.23 0.17
CA VAL A 117 0.04 -2.54 -0.94
C VAL A 117 0.81 -3.55 -1.78
N ASN A 118 0.40 -3.73 -3.03
CA ASN A 118 1.05 -4.61 -3.99
C ASN A 118 1.63 -3.82 -5.18
N ALA A 119 2.97 -3.77 -5.25
CA ALA A 119 3.71 -3.16 -6.36
C ALA A 119 4.51 -4.18 -7.19
N GLN A 120 4.24 -5.49 -7.04
CA GLN A 120 4.97 -6.52 -7.77
C GLN A 120 4.58 -6.54 -9.25
N ALA A 121 5.56 -6.58 -10.15
CA ALA A 121 5.37 -6.98 -11.54
C ALA A 121 5.23 -8.51 -11.63
N GLU A 122 4.01 -9.03 -11.47
CA GLU A 122 3.73 -10.47 -11.52
C GLU A 122 3.95 -11.04 -12.93
N ILE A 123 4.48 -12.27 -13.00
CA ILE A 123 4.56 -13.01 -14.26
C ILE A 123 3.15 -13.44 -14.64
N VAL A 124 2.63 -12.86 -15.72
CA VAL A 124 1.33 -13.24 -16.27
C VAL A 124 1.46 -14.59 -16.97
N PRO A 125 0.67 -15.61 -16.59
CA PRO A 125 0.71 -16.92 -17.22
C PRO A 125 0.36 -16.83 -18.70
N LYS A 126 0.95 -17.72 -19.51
CA LYS A 126 0.68 -17.79 -20.96
C LYS A 126 -0.79 -18.08 -21.28
N TYR A 127 -1.48 -18.79 -20.39
CA TYR A 127 -2.89 -19.11 -20.50
C TYR A 127 -3.66 -18.30 -19.46
N ASP A 128 -4.77 -17.70 -19.90
CA ASP A 128 -5.63 -16.93 -19.02
C ASP A 128 -6.15 -17.81 -17.87
N ASN A 129 -6.01 -17.31 -16.64
CA ASN A 129 -6.52 -17.94 -15.44
C ASN A 129 -7.59 -17.07 -14.76
N GLY A 130 -8.01 -15.96 -15.39
CA GLY A 130 -8.99 -15.01 -14.91
C GLY A 130 -8.57 -14.20 -13.68
N ARG A 131 -7.34 -14.35 -13.19
CA ARG A 131 -6.88 -13.73 -11.93
C ARG A 131 -5.94 -12.55 -12.14
N ILE A 132 -5.05 -12.64 -13.14
CA ILE A 132 -4.05 -11.60 -13.44
C ILE A 132 -3.93 -11.41 -14.96
N SER A 133 -3.81 -10.16 -15.40
CA SER A 133 -3.59 -9.80 -16.79
C SER A 133 -2.46 -8.78 -16.90
N SER A 134 -1.80 -8.70 -18.06
CA SER A 134 -0.72 -7.72 -18.27
C SER A 134 -1.19 -6.29 -18.02
N HIS A 135 -2.43 -5.98 -18.45
CA HIS A 135 -3.03 -4.67 -18.24
C HIS A 135 -3.27 -4.36 -16.75
N SER A 136 -3.78 -5.32 -15.97
CA SER A 136 -4.02 -5.08 -14.53
C SER A 136 -2.72 -4.92 -13.74
N VAL A 137 -1.67 -5.66 -14.09
CA VAL A 137 -0.33 -5.52 -13.50
C VAL A 137 0.28 -4.16 -13.84
N GLU A 138 0.24 -3.74 -15.11
CA GLU A 138 0.75 -2.44 -15.55
C GLU A 138 0.05 -1.28 -14.82
N ARG A 139 -1.29 -1.29 -14.76
CA ARG A 139 -2.08 -0.26 -14.06
C ARG A 139 -1.76 -0.21 -12.57
N ARG A 140 -1.56 -1.36 -11.93
CA ARG A 140 -1.20 -1.42 -10.52
C ARG A 140 0.20 -0.84 -10.27
N ILE A 141 1.18 -1.15 -11.11
CA ILE A 141 2.54 -0.57 -11.01
C ILE A 141 2.46 0.95 -11.20
N ALA A 142 1.73 1.43 -12.21
CA ALA A 142 1.54 2.86 -12.42
C ALA A 142 0.95 3.56 -11.19
N HIS A 143 -0.04 2.94 -10.53
CA HIS A 143 -0.62 3.47 -9.29
C HIS A 143 0.37 3.41 -8.12
N SER A 144 1.21 2.36 -8.05
CA SER A 144 2.23 2.26 -7.00
C SER A 144 3.24 3.40 -7.04
N HIS A 145 3.51 3.99 -8.21
CA HIS A 145 4.37 5.18 -8.31
C HIS A 145 3.76 6.42 -7.63
N ILE A 146 2.43 6.56 -7.63
CA ILE A 146 1.74 7.64 -6.91
C ILE A 146 1.99 7.49 -5.40
N LEU A 147 1.80 6.28 -4.88
CA LEU A 147 2.07 6.00 -3.46
C LEU A 147 3.55 6.18 -3.13
N ALA A 148 4.45 5.69 -4.00
CA ALA A 148 5.89 5.83 -3.81
C ALA A 148 6.32 7.31 -3.71
N ARG A 149 5.75 8.20 -4.54
CA ARG A 149 5.98 9.65 -4.41
C ARG A 149 5.39 10.22 -3.12
N ALA A 150 4.14 9.90 -2.83
CA ALA A 150 3.44 10.43 -1.65
C ALA A 150 4.14 10.08 -0.32
N VAL A 151 4.75 8.89 -0.23
CA VAL A 151 5.50 8.46 0.97
C VAL A 151 7.00 8.71 0.89
N GLY A 152 7.50 9.35 -0.18
CA GLY A 152 8.93 9.60 -0.38
C GLY A 152 9.77 8.31 -0.43
N LEU A 153 9.28 7.26 -1.09
CA LEU A 153 9.96 5.97 -1.16
C LEU A 153 11.32 6.07 -1.83
N ASP A 154 12.37 5.86 -1.03
CA ASP A 154 13.75 5.71 -1.50
C ASP A 154 14.22 4.27 -1.25
N LEU A 155 14.40 3.51 -2.33
CA LEU A 155 14.85 2.11 -2.24
C LEU A 155 16.33 1.97 -1.85
N VAL A 156 17.15 3.00 -2.10
CA VAL A 156 18.55 3.03 -1.65
C VAL A 156 18.56 3.21 -0.12
N GLU A 157 17.79 4.13 0.43
CA GLU A 157 17.67 4.27 1.89
C GLU A 157 16.97 3.06 2.54
N ALA A 158 16.01 2.44 1.84
CA ALA A 158 15.40 1.18 2.27
C ALA A 158 16.38 -0.02 2.25
N GLY A 159 17.62 0.18 1.80
CA GLY A 159 18.71 -0.79 1.88
C GLY A 159 18.88 -1.68 0.66
N TRP A 160 18.24 -1.37 -0.47
CA TRP A 160 18.48 -2.09 -1.72
C TRP A 160 19.84 -1.70 -2.31
N ARG A 161 20.64 -2.69 -2.71
CA ARG A 161 21.92 -2.50 -3.42
C ARG A 161 22.10 -3.59 -4.49
N PRO A 162 22.73 -3.28 -5.64
CA PRO A 162 23.08 -4.29 -6.62
C PRO A 162 24.33 -5.05 -6.14
N THR A 163 24.16 -6.31 -5.76
CA THR A 163 25.27 -7.17 -5.28
C THR A 163 25.74 -8.15 -6.34
N ALA A 164 26.98 -8.64 -6.21
CA ALA A 164 27.54 -9.64 -7.10
C ALA A 164 26.74 -10.94 -7.06
N GLU A 165 26.38 -11.43 -5.87
CA GLU A 165 25.62 -12.68 -5.68
C GLU A 165 24.13 -12.55 -6.01
N GLY A 166 23.58 -11.34 -6.03
CA GLY A 166 22.17 -11.06 -6.33
C GLY A 166 21.96 -10.60 -7.77
N TYR A 167 21.91 -9.27 -7.94
CA TYR A 167 21.55 -8.63 -9.21
C TYR A 167 22.54 -8.98 -10.32
N PHE A 168 23.84 -8.79 -10.09
CA PHE A 168 24.85 -8.94 -11.14
C PHE A 168 25.05 -10.38 -11.61
N LYS A 169 24.84 -11.37 -10.74
CA LYS A 169 24.83 -12.80 -11.11
C LYS A 169 23.69 -13.13 -12.08
N SER A 170 22.56 -12.45 -11.93
CA SER A 170 21.31 -12.76 -12.64
C SER A 170 21.22 -12.08 -14.01
N VAL A 171 21.86 -10.94 -14.20
CA VAL A 171 21.83 -10.22 -15.48
C VAL A 171 22.90 -10.72 -16.47
N PRO A 172 22.65 -10.73 -17.79
CA PRO A 172 23.68 -11.05 -18.79
C PRO A 172 24.89 -10.09 -18.75
N LYS A 173 26.06 -10.53 -19.26
CA LYS A 173 27.27 -9.67 -19.32
C LYS A 173 27.03 -8.31 -20.01
N PRO A 174 26.37 -8.24 -21.19
CA PRO A 174 26.16 -6.96 -21.85
C PRO A 174 25.29 -6.00 -21.02
N ARG A 175 24.30 -6.54 -20.31
CA ARG A 175 23.44 -5.75 -19.44
C ARG A 175 24.19 -5.21 -18.22
N LEU A 176 25.03 -6.03 -17.60
CA LEU A 176 25.90 -5.60 -16.50
C LEU A 176 26.79 -4.42 -16.92
N LEU A 177 27.45 -4.52 -18.09
CA LEU A 177 28.29 -3.45 -18.60
C LEU A 177 27.50 -2.17 -18.88
N ALA A 178 26.30 -2.29 -19.44
CA ALA A 178 25.40 -1.16 -19.66
C ALA A 178 24.97 -0.50 -18.33
N ASP A 179 24.65 -1.30 -17.31
CA ASP A 179 24.29 -0.78 -15.99
C ASP A 179 25.48 -0.07 -15.31
N VAL A 180 26.71 -0.60 -15.45
CA VAL A 180 27.93 0.08 -14.95
C VAL A 180 28.21 1.36 -15.73
N ALA A 181 28.03 1.34 -17.06
CA ALA A 181 28.19 2.52 -17.90
C ALA A 181 27.16 3.61 -17.54
N GLU A 182 25.91 3.25 -17.25
CA GLU A 182 24.88 4.18 -16.80
C GLU A 182 25.22 4.77 -15.43
N ALA A 183 25.71 3.94 -14.49
CA ALA A 183 25.94 4.36 -13.12
C ALA A 183 27.23 5.18 -12.91
N ARG A 184 28.30 4.88 -13.66
CA ARG A 184 29.64 5.46 -13.47
C ARG A 184 30.32 5.97 -14.74
N GLY A 185 29.80 5.63 -15.93
CA GLY A 185 30.35 6.03 -17.22
C GLY A 185 31.00 4.89 -18.00
N GLU A 186 31.05 5.02 -19.34
CA GLU A 186 31.52 3.96 -20.26
C GLU A 186 32.96 3.50 -20.00
N GLN A 187 33.84 4.40 -19.55
CA GLN A 187 35.22 4.06 -19.22
C GLN A 187 35.34 2.95 -18.17
N PHE A 188 34.43 2.93 -17.19
CA PHE A 188 34.42 1.92 -16.14
C PHE A 188 33.90 0.58 -16.64
N ALA A 189 32.94 0.58 -17.56
CA ALA A 189 32.50 -0.63 -18.25
C ALA A 189 33.65 -1.25 -19.07
N GLY A 190 34.42 -0.44 -19.79
CA GLY A 190 35.58 -0.91 -20.55
C GLY A 190 36.67 -1.56 -19.68
N MET A 191 36.86 -1.08 -18.45
CA MET A 191 37.82 -1.68 -17.50
C MET A 191 37.43 -3.08 -17.04
N ILE A 192 36.16 -3.47 -17.10
CA ILE A 192 35.67 -4.77 -16.60
C ILE A 192 35.20 -5.72 -17.70
N ASP A 193 35.09 -5.27 -18.95
CA ASP A 193 34.56 -6.04 -20.08
C ASP A 193 35.30 -7.37 -20.33
N HIS A 194 36.63 -7.34 -20.23
CA HIS A 194 37.48 -8.50 -20.44
C HIS A 194 37.38 -9.57 -19.32
N LEU A 195 36.71 -9.27 -18.21
CA LEU A 195 36.62 -10.16 -17.06
C LEU A 195 35.61 -11.31 -17.28
N LYS A 196 35.85 -12.41 -16.57
CA LYS A 196 34.86 -13.50 -16.46
C LYS A 196 33.67 -13.02 -15.64
N LYS A 197 32.50 -13.63 -15.85
CA LYS A 197 31.22 -13.14 -15.31
C LYS A 197 31.24 -12.94 -13.78
N ALA A 198 31.84 -13.86 -13.04
CA ALA A 198 31.93 -13.76 -11.58
C ALA A 198 32.85 -12.61 -11.13
N ASP A 199 33.99 -12.42 -11.80
CA ASP A 199 34.94 -11.35 -11.48
C ASP A 199 34.36 -9.98 -11.86
N MET A 200 33.72 -9.91 -13.03
CA MET A 200 32.97 -8.76 -13.53
C MET A 200 31.86 -8.35 -12.55
N ALA A 201 31.12 -9.30 -11.98
CA ALA A 201 30.06 -9.03 -11.01
C ALA A 201 30.61 -8.44 -9.70
N ARG A 202 31.73 -8.96 -9.20
CA ARG A 202 32.41 -8.45 -7.99
C ARG A 202 32.95 -7.04 -8.20
N GLU A 203 33.54 -6.77 -9.35
CA GLU A 203 34.06 -5.44 -9.66
C GLU A 203 32.91 -4.43 -9.90
N ALA A 204 31.81 -4.86 -10.56
CA ALA A 204 30.63 -4.02 -10.72
C ALA A 204 30.00 -3.64 -9.38
N GLU A 205 29.89 -4.58 -8.43
CA GLU A 205 29.44 -4.28 -7.07
C GLU A 205 30.31 -3.20 -6.41
N ARG A 206 31.65 -3.35 -6.46
CA ARG A 206 32.58 -2.36 -5.92
C ARG A 206 32.43 -0.98 -6.57
N LEU A 207 32.24 -0.93 -7.89
CA LEU A 207 32.07 0.32 -8.62
C LEU A 207 30.74 1.03 -8.27
N LEU A 208 29.69 0.26 -7.98
CA LEU A 208 28.35 0.77 -7.73
C LEU A 208 28.02 0.96 -6.24
N GLU A 209 28.88 0.52 -5.32
CA GLU A 209 28.67 0.58 -3.87
C GLU A 209 28.31 1.99 -3.36
N GLU A 210 29.06 3.01 -3.82
CA GLU A 210 28.82 4.42 -3.47
C GLU A 210 27.91 5.15 -4.48
N THR A 211 27.18 4.42 -5.33
CA THR A 211 26.17 5.02 -6.22
C THR A 211 24.80 4.98 -5.57
N ARG A 212 23.93 5.93 -5.93
CA ARG A 212 22.47 5.80 -5.74
C ARG A 212 21.79 5.16 -6.95
N TRP A 213 22.54 4.39 -7.76
CA TRP A 213 21.99 3.81 -8.98
C TRP A 213 20.99 2.70 -8.63
N LEU A 214 19.87 2.70 -9.33
CA LEU A 214 18.82 1.69 -9.25
C LEU A 214 18.53 1.15 -10.65
N PRO A 215 18.20 -0.14 -10.83
CA PRO A 215 17.71 -0.67 -12.09
C PRO A 215 16.32 -0.12 -12.39
N VAL A 216 15.97 -0.02 -13.67
CA VAL A 216 14.71 0.58 -14.15
C VAL A 216 13.45 0.13 -13.38
N PRO A 217 13.22 -1.17 -13.07
CA PRO A 217 12.03 -1.60 -12.35
C PRO A 217 11.89 -1.06 -10.92
N LEU A 218 12.97 -0.58 -10.33
CA LEU A 218 12.98 0.00 -8.98
C LEU A 218 12.92 1.52 -9.00
N ARG A 219 12.97 2.16 -10.18
CA ARG A 219 12.87 3.61 -10.27
C ARG A 219 11.40 4.02 -10.19
N THR A 220 11.13 5.09 -9.44
CA THR A 220 9.87 5.81 -9.53
C THR A 220 10.01 6.84 -10.65
N PRO A 221 9.22 6.77 -11.74
CA PRO A 221 9.26 7.79 -12.78
C PRO A 221 8.93 9.16 -12.20
N GLU A 222 9.71 10.16 -12.60
CA GLU A 222 9.41 11.57 -12.36
C GLU A 222 8.11 11.91 -13.11
N GLU A 223 7.20 12.64 -12.46
CA GLU A 223 6.00 13.11 -13.14
C GLU A 223 6.36 14.20 -14.15
N ALA A 224 5.86 14.04 -15.38
CA ALA A 224 5.82 15.13 -16.33
C ALA A 224 4.70 16.12 -15.90
N GLY A 225 4.99 16.97 -14.92
CA GLY A 225 4.19 18.16 -14.57
C GLY A 225 3.19 17.99 -13.41
N ASP A 226 3.39 18.84 -12.39
CA ASP A 226 2.43 19.44 -11.45
C ASP A 226 1.26 18.55 -10.97
N ALA A 227 1.55 17.60 -10.05
CA ALA A 227 0.52 17.06 -9.16
C ALA A 227 0.49 17.89 -7.85
N PRO A 228 -0.71 18.14 -7.28
CA PRO A 228 -0.84 18.83 -6.00
C PRO A 228 -0.12 18.03 -4.92
N ASN A 229 0.72 18.73 -4.15
CA ASN A 229 1.50 18.20 -3.05
C ASN A 229 0.57 17.49 -2.06
N MET A 230 0.47 16.16 -2.16
CA MET A 230 -0.22 15.35 -1.16
C MET A 230 0.60 15.48 0.12
N VAL A 231 -0.05 15.95 1.20
CA VAL A 231 0.55 16.21 2.52
C VAL A 231 1.51 15.07 2.86
N GLY A 232 2.81 15.36 2.83
CA GLY A 232 3.83 14.41 3.26
C GLY A 232 3.56 14.04 4.70
N CYS A 233 3.90 12.81 5.09
CA CYS A 233 3.84 12.38 6.48
C CYS A 233 4.90 13.15 7.29
N GLU A 234 4.61 14.39 7.65
CA GLU A 234 5.30 15.14 8.69
C GLU A 234 4.52 14.98 10.00
N ASP A 235 5.27 14.69 11.04
CA ASP A 235 4.82 14.46 12.41
C ASP A 235 4.19 15.74 12.98
N GLY A 236 2.92 15.68 13.38
CA GLY A 236 2.33 16.57 14.37
C GLY A 236 1.89 17.98 13.94
N ALA A 237 0.60 18.23 14.22
CA ALA A 237 -0.04 19.51 14.50
C ALA A 237 -0.39 20.46 13.31
N ASP A 238 -1.70 20.45 13.05
CA ASP A 238 -2.51 21.64 12.74
C ASP A 238 -2.31 22.31 11.38
N VAL A 239 -2.80 21.65 10.32
CA VAL A 239 -3.24 22.36 9.11
C VAL A 239 -4.60 21.81 8.69
N LEU A 240 -5.66 22.42 9.21
CA LEU A 240 -7.01 22.30 8.66
C LEU A 240 -7.00 22.84 7.21
N PRO A 241 -7.60 22.13 6.23
CA PRO A 241 -7.70 22.61 4.85
C PRO A 241 -8.47 23.94 4.78
N PRO A 242 -8.08 24.87 3.89
CA PRO A 242 -8.72 26.17 3.80
C PRO A 242 -10.10 26.00 3.15
N GLY A 243 -11.14 25.94 3.98
CA GLY A 243 -12.52 25.84 3.52
C GLY A 243 -13.59 25.93 4.61
N LEU A 244 -13.22 26.16 5.87
CA LEU A 244 -14.15 26.23 7.00
C LEU A 244 -13.86 27.45 7.91
N ALA A 245 -13.75 28.63 7.29
CA ALA A 245 -14.01 29.88 8.01
C ALA A 245 -15.46 30.27 7.72
N ASP A 246 -16.23 30.33 8.80
CA ASP A 246 -17.64 30.66 8.92
C ASP A 246 -18.05 31.93 8.18
N ASP A 247 -19.28 31.95 7.67
CA ASP A 247 -20.15 33.12 7.70
C ASP A 247 -21.60 32.64 7.59
N GLY A 248 -22.31 32.72 8.71
CA GLY A 248 -23.73 32.42 8.82
C GLY A 248 -24.67 33.52 8.30
N GLU A 249 -25.93 33.07 8.19
CA GLU A 249 -27.21 33.80 8.17
C GLU A 249 -27.92 34.08 6.82
N ASP A 250 -28.98 33.27 6.63
CA ASP A 250 -30.34 33.55 6.16
C ASP A 250 -30.69 33.78 4.67
N ALA A 251 -31.47 32.84 4.10
CA ALA A 251 -32.93 33.03 3.90
C ALA A 251 -33.64 31.86 3.15
N ALA A 252 -34.63 31.28 3.83
CA ALA A 252 -35.93 30.70 3.39
C ALA A 252 -36.19 30.20 1.93
N GLN A 253 -36.41 28.88 1.84
CA GLN A 253 -37.65 28.14 1.47
C GLN A 253 -38.21 28.08 0.01
N LYS A 254 -38.58 26.82 -0.34
CA LYS A 254 -39.60 26.29 -1.30
C LYS A 254 -39.05 25.87 -2.68
N ASP A 255 -39.43 24.75 -3.32
CA ASP A 255 -40.32 23.61 -3.05
C ASP A 255 -40.14 22.60 -4.22
N GLY A 256 -40.44 21.31 -4.00
CA GLY A 256 -40.95 20.39 -5.03
C GLY A 256 -39.98 19.51 -5.84
N GLY A 257 -40.12 18.18 -5.72
CA GLY A 257 -39.86 17.25 -6.82
C GLY A 257 -39.16 15.94 -6.48
N ILE A 258 -39.96 14.91 -6.22
CA ILE A 258 -39.58 13.49 -6.05
C ILE A 258 -39.43 12.85 -7.45
N ASP A 259 -38.45 11.96 -7.64
CA ASP A 259 -38.58 10.61 -8.25
C ASP A 259 -37.18 10.00 -8.56
N ALA A 260 -36.83 8.89 -7.88
CA ALA A 260 -36.83 7.49 -8.38
C ALA A 260 -35.44 7.09 -8.94
N ILE A 261 -34.61 6.38 -8.17
CA ILE A 261 -34.50 4.91 -8.07
C ILE A 261 -34.78 4.19 -9.40
N ALA A 262 -33.74 3.60 -9.99
CA ALA A 262 -33.89 2.47 -10.90
C ALA A 262 -32.77 1.45 -10.61
N ALA A 263 -33.20 0.25 -10.24
CA ALA A 263 -32.42 -0.97 -10.14
C ALA A 263 -32.52 -1.73 -11.46
N GLU A 264 -31.47 -2.50 -11.77
CA GLU A 264 -31.56 -3.90 -12.21
C GLU A 264 -30.44 -4.70 -11.51
#